data_AF-A0A3M8GAX2-F1
#
_entry.id   AF-A0A3M8GAX2-F1
#
_cell.length_a   1.000
_cell.length_b   1.000
_cell.length_c   1.000
_cell.angle_alpha   90.00
_cell.angle_beta   90.00
_cell.angle_gamma   90.00
#
_symmetry.space_group_name_H-M   'P 1'
#
loop_
_entity.id
_entity.type
_entity.pdbx_description
1 polymer ?
#
loop_
_entity_poly.entity_id
_entity_poly.type
_entity_poly.pdbx_seq_one_letter_code
_entity_poly.pdbx_strand_id
1 'polypeptide(L)'
;MLKLLSVILVFAIITPTLVKFSHGFQDHEHEVCYGESSSHLHEIDIDCEFYKFKLNTQYVDKFKKVEVLTLDNISDEINSQYNFISDYQKLQFSLRGPPHFV
;
A
#
# COMPACT_ATOMS: atom_id res chain seq x y z
N MET A 1 -25.17 9.32 42.02
CA MET A 1 -24.68 10.18 40.92
C MET A 1 -23.63 9.49 40.05
N LEU A 2 -22.49 9.04 40.58
CA LEU A 2 -21.44 8.33 39.80
C LEU A 2 -21.92 7.06 39.07
N LYS A 3 -22.79 6.25 39.68
CA LYS A 3 -23.35 5.05 39.04
C LYS A 3 -24.15 5.37 37.76
N LEU A 4 -24.89 6.48 37.76
CA LEU A 4 -25.65 6.94 36.60
C LEU A 4 -24.69 7.37 35.47
N LEU A 5 -23.64 8.12 35.81
CA LEU A 5 -22.59 8.52 34.87
C LEU A 5 -21.88 7.31 34.24
N SER A 6 -21.55 6.28 35.03
CA SER A 6 -20.97 5.04 34.49
C SER A 6 -21.92 4.32 33.52
N VAL A 7 -23.21 4.24 33.85
CA VAL A 7 -24.19 3.62 32.95
C VAL A 7 -24.30 4.41 31.64
N ILE A 8 -24.38 5.74 31.71
CA ILE A 8 -24.40 6.62 30.53
C ILE A 8 -23.15 6.42 29.68
N LEU A 9 -21.97 6.36 30.30
CA LEU A 9 -20.70 6.14 29.60
C LEU A 9 -20.68 4.79 28.87
N VAL A 10 -21.15 3.72 29.53
CA VAL A 10 -21.24 2.39 28.93
C VAL A 10 -22.16 2.41 27.71
N PHE A 11 -23.35 3.02 27.82
CA PHE A 11 -24.25 3.16 26.68
C PHE A 11 -23.63 3.99 25.55
N ALA A 12 -22.95 5.09 25.86
CA ALA A 12 -22.30 5.95 24.87
C ALA A 12 -21.22 5.19 24.08
N ILE A 13 -20.45 4.32 24.73
CA ILE A 13 -19.40 3.51 24.09
C ILE A 13 -20.00 2.38 23.24
N ILE A 14 -21.06 1.75 23.72
CA ILE A 14 -21.65 0.55 23.09
C ILE A 14 -22.56 0.89 21.90
N THR A 15 -23.30 2.01 21.96
CA THR A 15 -24.23 2.46 20.91
C THR A 15 -23.65 2.45 19.49
N PRO A 16 -22.47 3.04 19.20
CA PRO A 16 -21.93 3.05 17.84
C PRO A 16 -21.67 1.65 17.29
N THR A 17 -21.29 0.68 18.13
CA THR A 17 -21.06 -0.71 17.72
C THR A 17 -22.37 -1.42 17.36
N LEU A 18 -23.45 -1.20 18.12
CA LEU A 18 -24.78 -1.75 17.79
C LEU A 18 -25.34 -1.16 16.50
N VAL A 19 -25.19 0.15 16.29
CA VAL A 19 -25.65 0.80 15.05
C VAL A 19 -24.90 0.24 13.85
N LYS A 20 -23.57 0.06 13.95
CA LYS A 20 -22.77 -0.63 12.91
C LYS A 20 -23.26 -2.03 12.63
N PHE A 21 -23.42 -2.83 13.69
CA PHE A 21 -23.86 -4.20 13.59
C PHE A 21 -25.20 -4.28 12.87
N SER A 22 -26.18 -3.46 13.27
CA SER A 22 -27.49 -3.41 12.63
C SER A 22 -27.42 -2.93 11.17
N HIS A 23 -26.57 -1.95 10.86
CA HIS A 23 -26.43 -1.42 9.51
C HIS A 23 -25.86 -2.45 8.54
N GLY A 24 -24.95 -3.33 8.98
CA GLY A 24 -24.39 -4.40 8.14
C GLY A 24 -25.42 -5.47 7.73
N PHE A 25 -26.59 -5.51 8.36
CA PHE A 25 -27.72 -6.38 7.99
C PHE A 25 -28.88 -5.63 7.33
N GLN A 26 -28.80 -4.30 7.20
CA GLN A 26 -29.79 -3.55 6.43
C GLN A 26 -29.57 -3.81 4.94
N ASP A 27 -30.66 -3.94 4.19
CA ASP A 27 -30.71 -4.37 2.79
C ASP A 27 -29.73 -3.59 1.90
N HIS A 28 -28.51 -4.11 1.80
CA HIS A 28 -27.63 -3.86 0.70
C HIS A 28 -28.11 -4.78 -0.42
N GLU A 29 -28.69 -4.20 -1.47
CA GLU A 29 -29.05 -4.94 -2.68
C GLU A 29 -27.80 -5.66 -3.20
N HIS A 30 -27.67 -6.95 -2.86
CA HIS A 30 -26.71 -7.82 -3.48
C HIS A 30 -27.29 -8.18 -4.84
N GLU A 31 -26.95 -7.41 -5.86
CA GLU A 31 -27.25 -7.78 -7.23
C GLU A 31 -26.47 -9.07 -7.55
N VAL A 32 -27.16 -10.21 -7.59
CA VAL A 32 -26.56 -11.48 -7.99
C VAL A 32 -26.22 -11.38 -9.47
N CYS A 33 -24.92 -11.33 -9.78
CA CYS A 33 -24.43 -11.18 -11.14
C CYS A 33 -24.62 -12.50 -11.92
N TYR A 34 -25.50 -12.51 -12.92
CA TYR A 34 -25.81 -13.69 -13.74
C TYR A 34 -25.00 -13.79 -15.05
N GLY A 35 -23.86 -13.08 -15.12
CA GLY A 35 -22.89 -13.26 -16.18
C GLY A 35 -23.31 -12.68 -17.52
N GLU A 36 -23.18 -11.36 -17.66
CA GLU A 36 -22.82 -10.77 -18.95
C GLU A 36 -21.71 -9.74 -18.69
N SER A 37 -20.69 -9.76 -19.53
CA SER A 37 -19.42 -9.04 -19.35
C SER A 37 -19.55 -7.53 -19.59
N SER A 38 -20.52 -6.87 -18.95
CA SER A 38 -20.43 -5.45 -18.67
C SER A 38 -19.56 -5.28 -17.43
N SER A 39 -18.61 -4.35 -17.46
CA SER A 39 -17.87 -3.96 -16.27
C SER A 39 -18.86 -3.30 -15.30
N HIS A 40 -19.55 -4.10 -14.49
CA HIS A 40 -20.18 -3.61 -13.29
C HIS A 40 -19.00 -3.16 -12.43
N LEU A 41 -18.78 -1.84 -12.41
CA LEU A 41 -18.08 -1.26 -11.28
C LEU A 41 -18.83 -1.83 -10.07
N HIS A 42 -18.10 -2.51 -9.18
CA HIS A 42 -18.56 -2.71 -7.81
C HIS A 42 -18.82 -1.28 -7.30
N GLU A 43 -20.04 -0.80 -7.53
CA GLU A 43 -20.40 0.58 -7.32
C GLU A 43 -20.46 0.75 -5.82
N ILE A 44 -19.31 1.17 -5.30
CA ILE A 44 -19.04 1.53 -3.92
C ILE A 44 -19.06 0.29 -3.03
N ASP A 45 -17.86 -0.19 -2.71
CA ASP A 45 -17.59 -0.98 -1.52
C ASP A 45 -18.35 -0.36 -0.33
N ILE A 46 -19.47 -0.97 0.05
CA ILE A 46 -20.33 -0.53 1.16
C ILE A 46 -19.76 -1.01 2.49
N ASP A 47 -18.44 -1.22 2.54
CA ASP A 47 -17.73 -1.22 3.81
C ASP A 47 -17.93 0.17 4.41
N CYS A 48 -18.98 0.28 5.22
CA CYS A 48 -19.41 1.50 5.87
C CYS A 48 -18.35 1.78 6.93
N GLU A 49 -17.21 2.32 6.50
CA GLU A 49 -16.03 2.58 7.32
C GLU A 49 -16.32 3.77 8.22
N PHE A 50 -17.02 3.56 9.34
CA PHE A 50 -17.14 4.64 10.35
C PHE A 50 -15.79 5.03 10.98
N TYR A 51 -14.67 4.37 10.59
CA TYR A 51 -13.31 4.64 11.06
C TYR A 51 -12.46 5.46 10.07
N LYS A 52 -13.06 6.26 9.17
CA LYS A 52 -12.31 7.23 8.35
C LYS A 52 -11.62 8.34 9.16
N PHE A 53 -11.96 8.48 10.44
CA PHE A 53 -11.28 9.39 11.35
C PHE A 53 -10.14 8.65 12.05
N LYS A 54 -8.92 9.05 11.73
CA LYS A 54 -7.72 8.57 12.39
C LYS A 54 -7.70 9.06 13.84
N LEU A 55 -8.16 8.22 14.76
CA LEU A 55 -8.24 8.53 16.19
C LEU A 55 -6.86 8.75 16.84
N ASN A 56 -5.79 8.20 16.24
CA ASN A 56 -4.43 8.35 16.72
C ASN A 56 -3.68 9.44 15.96
N THR A 57 -3.11 10.40 16.70
CA THR A 57 -2.08 11.28 16.16
C THR A 57 -0.86 10.43 15.81
N GLN A 58 -0.41 10.48 14.55
CA GLN A 58 0.85 9.84 14.17
C GLN A 58 1.99 10.60 14.86
N TYR A 59 2.64 9.94 15.81
CA TYR A 59 3.86 10.44 16.40
C TYR A 59 5.03 10.01 15.51
N VAL A 60 5.74 10.98 14.95
CA VAL A 60 6.99 10.74 14.23
C VAL A 60 8.10 11.35 15.08
N ASP A 61 8.92 10.48 15.67
CA ASP A 61 10.13 10.92 16.35
C ASP A 61 11.14 11.45 15.32
N LYS A 62 11.84 12.53 15.65
CA LYS A 62 12.88 13.07 14.78
C LYS A 62 14.09 12.16 14.90
N PHE A 63 14.26 11.24 13.96
CA PHE A 63 15.47 10.42 13.88
C PHE A 63 16.71 11.31 13.98
N LYS A 64 17.58 10.99 14.93
CA LYS A 64 18.85 11.68 15.12
C LYS A 64 19.63 11.60 13.81
N LYS A 65 20.16 12.74 13.35
CA LYS A 65 20.98 12.81 12.13
C LYS A 65 22.12 11.80 12.26
N VAL A 66 22.08 10.75 11.44
CA VAL A 66 23.16 9.77 11.36
C VAL A 66 24.31 10.44 10.62
N GLU A 67 25.48 10.50 11.24
CA GLU A 67 26.70 10.88 10.55
C GLU A 67 27.05 9.75 9.59
N VAL A 68 26.80 9.99 8.30
CA VAL A 68 27.24 9.09 7.24
C VAL A 68 28.75 9.23 7.16
N LEU A 69 29.46 8.16 7.53
CA LEU A 69 30.89 8.06 7.28
C LEU A 69 31.08 8.07 5.76
N THR A 70 31.60 9.18 5.23
CA THR A 70 32.11 9.23 3.87
C THR A 70 33.39 8.43 3.84
N LEU A 71 33.31 7.19 3.33
CA LEU A 71 34.52 6.53 2.87
C LEU A 71 35.05 7.37 1.71
N ASP A 72 36.25 7.91 1.85
CA ASP A 72 36.99 8.38 0.70
C ASP A 72 37.10 7.20 -0.26
N ASN A 73 36.59 7.38 -1.48
CA ASN A 73 36.74 6.40 -2.53
C ASN A 73 38.24 6.35 -2.87
N ILE A 74 38.99 5.53 -2.15
CA ILE A 74 40.27 5.03 -2.62
C ILE A 74 39.92 4.02 -3.72
N SER A 75 39.51 4.55 -4.87
CA SER A 75 39.53 3.77 -6.09
C SER A 75 41.00 3.64 -6.45
N ASP A 76 41.63 2.55 -6.00
CA ASP A 76 42.80 2.07 -6.72
C ASP A 76 42.34 1.92 -8.18
N GLU A 77 42.99 2.62 -9.11
CA GLU A 77 42.74 2.41 -10.52
C GLU A 77 42.96 0.92 -10.78
N ILE A 78 41.87 0.18 -10.98
CA ILE A 78 41.95 -1.19 -11.44
C ILE A 78 42.41 -1.08 -12.89
N ASN A 79 43.73 -1.01 -13.07
CA ASN A 79 44.37 -1.22 -14.35
C ASN A 79 44.09 -2.68 -14.70
N SER A 80 43.00 -2.90 -15.44
CA SER A 80 42.68 -4.21 -15.95
C SER A 80 43.88 -4.66 -16.79
N GLN A 81 44.55 -5.72 -16.35
CA GLN A 81 45.63 -6.35 -17.13
C GLN A 81 45.07 -7.03 -18.39
N TYR A 82 43.77 -6.89 -18.64
CA TYR A 82 43.03 -7.53 -19.69
C TYR A 82 42.96 -6.60 -20.90
N ASN A 83 43.77 -6.89 -21.91
CA ASN A 83 43.70 -6.23 -23.21
C ASN A 83 42.92 -7.12 -24.17
N PHE A 84 41.75 -6.67 -24.63
CA PHE A 84 41.03 -7.35 -25.69
C PHE A 84 41.76 -7.10 -27.03
N ILE A 85 42.04 -8.17 -27.77
CA ILE A 85 42.69 -8.08 -29.09
C ILE A 85 41.72 -7.48 -30.14
N SER A 86 40.41 -7.45 -29.84
CA SER A 86 39.39 -6.87 -30.70
C SER A 86 38.25 -6.29 -29.87
N ASP A 87 37.74 -5.14 -30.31
CA ASP A 87 36.52 -4.52 -29.76
C ASP A 87 35.26 -5.34 -30.08
N TYR A 88 35.35 -6.27 -31.03
CA TYR A 88 34.23 -7.12 -31.42
C TYR A 88 34.08 -8.30 -30.46
N GLN A 89 33.08 -8.21 -29.57
CA GLN A 89 32.62 -9.33 -28.78
C GLN A 89 31.35 -9.93 -29.39
N LYS A 90 31.44 -11.17 -29.88
CA LYS A 90 30.26 -11.90 -30.36
C LYS A 90 29.34 -12.20 -29.18
N LEU A 91 28.13 -11.62 -29.21
CA LEU A 91 27.11 -11.87 -28.20
C LEU A 91 26.65 -13.35 -28.25
N GLN A 92 26.42 -13.95 -27.09
CA GLN A 92 25.91 -15.32 -26.96
C GLN A 92 24.43 -15.48 -27.37
N PHE A 93 23.80 -14.38 -27.76
CA PHE A 93 22.41 -14.33 -28.18
C PHE A 93 22.28 -13.52 -29.48
N SER A 94 21.26 -13.84 -30.28
CA SER A 94 20.85 -13.01 -31.41
C SER A 94 19.98 -11.85 -30.91
N LEU A 95 20.19 -10.64 -31.44
CA LEU A 95 19.26 -9.53 -31.22
C LEU A 95 17.87 -9.94 -31.74
N ARG A 96 16.83 -9.75 -30.91
CA ARG A 96 15.45 -9.97 -31.34
C ARG A 96 15.10 -8.91 -32.40
N GLY A 97 14.21 -9.27 -33.32
CA GLY A 97 13.75 -8.37 -34.38
C GLY A 97 13.23 -7.04 -33.83
N PRO A 98 13.23 -5.98 -34.64
CA PRO A 98 12.87 -4.63 -34.20
C PRO A 98 11.48 -4.62 -33.55
N PRO A 99 11.28 -3.88 -32.45
CA PRO A 99 9.99 -3.80 -31.79
C PRO A 99 8.96 -3.26 -32.77
N HIS A 100 7.89 -4.03 -33.00
CA HIS A 100 6.74 -3.58 -33.75
C HIS A 100 5.95 -2.61 -32.88
N PHE A 101 5.61 -1.44 -33.43
CA PHE A 101 4.74 -0.48 -32.76
C PHE A 101 3.35 -1.11 -32.58
N VAL A 102 2.88 -1.15 -31.33
CA VAL A 102 1.50 -1.49 -30.98
C VAL A 102 0.68 -0.21 -30.93
#